data_AF-A0A4Q3WKJ7-F1
#
_entry.id   AF-A0A4Q3WKJ7-F1
#
_cell.length_a   1.000
_cell.length_b   1.000
_cell.length_c   1.000
_cell.angle_alpha   90.00
_cell.angle_beta   90.00
_cell.angle_gamma   90.00
#
_symmetry.space_group_name_H-M   'P 1'
#
loop_
_entity.id
_entity.type
_entity.pdbx_description
1 polymer ?
#
loop_
_entity_poly.entity_id
_entity_poly.type
_entity_poly.pdbx_seq_one_letter_code
_entity_poly.pdbx_strand_id
1 'polypeptide(L)'
;MPTYILHGGEASSETPTNSAFWQYMAESLPEGGTWVGCYFARYIEFSDTKFERDADKIRTYAPQGTTCVMATEDNFEDLLKSASVLYLAGGSSLGLLNNLGRWPNAKALIQGVPVVAGCSAGMNILGNKFLTKKGELGQGLGIIPYNLLVHHRAPQYSVAQAGAPLPPPVLAVQETQFCTIQL
;
A
#
# COMPACT_ATOMS: atom_id res chain seq x y z
N MET A 1 -6.51 14.17 -9.94
CA MET A 1 -5.58 13.11 -10.37
C MET A 1 -4.93 12.55 -9.12
N PRO A 2 -5.24 11.28 -8.75
CA PRO A 2 -4.64 10.65 -7.59
C PRO A 2 -3.12 10.53 -7.68
N THR A 3 -2.45 10.59 -6.54
CA THR A 3 -1.03 10.26 -6.41
C THR A 3 -0.86 8.89 -5.78
N TYR A 4 -0.06 8.03 -6.40
CA TYR A 4 0.26 6.69 -5.91
C TYR A 4 1.67 6.64 -5.37
N ILE A 5 1.84 6.16 -4.14
CA ILE A 5 3.14 6.02 -3.48
C ILE A 5 3.45 4.53 -3.33
N LEU A 6 4.44 4.04 -4.07
CA LEU A 6 4.70 2.61 -4.23
C LEU A 6 5.97 2.21 -3.50
N HIS A 7 5.81 1.50 -2.38
CA HIS A 7 6.90 1.13 -1.48
C HIS A 7 7.23 -0.37 -1.58
N GLY A 8 8.50 -0.70 -1.81
CA GLY A 8 8.95 -2.06 -2.15
C GLY A 8 8.90 -3.06 -1.00
N GLY A 9 8.83 -2.60 0.26
CA GLY A 9 8.74 -3.45 1.45
C GLY A 9 9.66 -3.00 2.57
N GLU A 10 9.53 -3.58 3.77
CA GLU A 10 10.32 -3.21 4.96
C GLU A 10 10.13 -1.74 5.42
N ALA A 11 8.91 -1.19 5.31
CA ALA A 11 8.58 0.19 5.71
C ALA A 11 8.73 0.46 7.24
N SER A 12 8.93 -0.59 8.03
CA SER A 12 9.21 -0.47 9.47
C SER A 12 10.67 -0.23 9.80
N SER A 13 11.60 -0.51 8.89
CA SER A 13 13.03 -0.30 9.11
C SER A 13 13.33 1.19 9.27
N GLU A 14 14.28 1.53 10.13
CA GLU A 14 14.71 2.91 10.34
C GLU A 14 15.74 3.29 9.26
N THR A 15 15.26 3.90 8.18
CA THR A 15 16.11 4.40 7.10
C THR A 15 15.64 5.79 6.66
N PRO A 16 16.53 6.65 6.13
CA PRO A 16 16.13 7.96 5.62
C PRO A 16 15.03 7.88 4.55
N THR A 17 15.08 6.88 3.67
CA THR A 17 14.07 6.67 2.62
C THR A 17 12.71 6.26 3.20
N ASN A 18 12.68 5.44 4.26
CA ASN A 18 11.43 5.12 4.93
C ASN A 18 10.87 6.33 5.68
N SER A 19 11.71 7.13 6.35
CA SER A 19 11.25 8.39 6.96
C SER A 19 10.63 9.31 5.91
N ALA A 20 11.26 9.44 4.74
CA ALA A 20 10.71 10.20 3.62
C ALA A 20 9.39 9.61 3.09
N PHE A 21 9.22 8.29 3.08
CA PHE A 21 7.96 7.64 2.71
C PHE A 21 6.80 8.04 3.64
N TRP A 22 7.02 7.97 4.95
CA TRP A 22 6.02 8.35 5.96
C TRP A 22 5.76 9.86 5.95
N GLN A 23 6.81 10.66 5.86
CA GLN A 23 6.73 12.12 5.76
C GLN A 23 5.94 12.54 4.52
N TYR A 24 6.21 11.97 3.34
CA TYR A 24 5.49 12.31 2.12
C TYR A 24 3.99 12.03 2.23
N MET A 25 3.60 10.89 2.81
CA MET A 25 2.18 10.60 3.08
C MET A 25 1.55 11.63 4.02
N ALA A 26 2.26 12.00 5.09
CA ALA A 26 1.75 12.92 6.09
C ALA A 26 1.63 14.37 5.57
N GLU A 27 2.61 14.83 4.79
CA GLU A 27 2.60 16.15 4.14
C GLU A 27 1.55 16.24 3.02
N SER A 28 1.08 15.09 2.52
CA SER A 28 -0.03 15.04 1.56
C SER A 28 -1.41 15.24 2.20
N LEU A 29 -1.50 15.26 3.54
CA LEU A 29 -2.75 15.52 4.24
C LEU A 29 -3.03 17.03 4.29
N PRO A 30 -4.27 17.46 4.01
CA PRO A 30 -4.69 18.82 4.36
C PRO A 30 -4.84 18.96 5.88
N GLU A 31 -4.92 20.19 6.38
CA GLU A 31 -5.32 20.45 7.77
C GLU A 31 -6.69 19.81 8.05
N GLY A 32 -6.82 19.09 9.16
CA GLY A 32 -8.02 18.30 9.47
C GLY A 32 -8.23 17.06 8.58
N GLY A 33 -7.26 16.71 7.73
CA GLY A 33 -7.33 15.58 6.82
C GLY A 33 -7.41 14.22 7.50
N THR A 34 -7.91 13.22 6.77
CA THR A 34 -8.02 11.83 7.27
C THR A 34 -7.02 10.92 6.56
N TRP A 35 -6.15 10.29 7.36
CA TRP A 35 -5.32 9.17 6.95
C TRP A 35 -6.01 7.86 7.33
N VAL A 36 -6.19 6.97 6.36
CA VAL A 36 -6.81 5.65 6.53
C VAL A 36 -5.77 4.56 6.36
N GLY A 37 -5.54 3.77 7.42
CA GLY A 37 -4.68 2.59 7.39
C GLY A 37 -5.48 1.31 7.13
N CYS A 38 -5.19 0.61 6.04
CA CYS A 38 -5.83 -0.65 5.67
C CYS A 38 -4.87 -1.84 5.86
N TYR A 39 -5.24 -2.74 6.78
CA TYR A 39 -4.42 -3.88 7.20
C TYR A 39 -4.98 -5.25 6.77
N PHE A 40 -5.92 -5.26 5.81
CA PHE A 40 -6.58 -6.49 5.31
C PHE A 40 -5.61 -7.52 4.68
N ALA A 41 -4.35 -7.17 4.44
CA ALA A 41 -3.32 -8.11 4.02
C ALA A 41 -2.83 -9.04 5.16
N ARG A 42 -3.27 -8.82 6.40
CA ARG A 42 -2.77 -9.51 7.60
C ARG A 42 -3.91 -10.16 8.39
N TYR A 43 -3.53 -11.02 9.33
CA TYR A 43 -4.44 -11.53 10.35
C TYR A 43 -4.82 -10.41 11.31
N ILE A 44 -6.09 -10.40 11.71
CA ILE A 44 -6.72 -9.31 12.49
C ILE A 44 -5.98 -9.04 13.81
N GLU A 45 -5.48 -10.09 14.46
CA GLU A 45 -4.82 -10.06 15.78
C GLU A 45 -3.57 -9.16 15.85
N PHE A 46 -2.95 -8.82 14.71
CA PHE A 46 -1.77 -7.97 14.65
C PHE A 46 -2.03 -6.58 14.07
N SER A 47 -3.29 -6.25 13.79
CA SER A 47 -3.63 -5.02 13.06
C SER A 47 -3.53 -3.79 13.95
N ASP A 48 -4.04 -3.84 15.18
CA ASP A 48 -4.07 -2.69 16.09
C ASP A 48 -2.67 -2.17 16.46
N THR A 49 -1.77 -3.07 16.85
CA THR A 49 -0.40 -2.69 17.24
C THR A 49 0.40 -2.10 16.07
N LYS A 50 0.17 -2.60 14.85
CA LYS A 50 0.79 -2.05 13.64
C LYS A 50 0.16 -0.73 13.24
N PHE A 51 -1.15 -0.62 13.36
CA PHE A 51 -1.87 0.61 13.11
C PHE A 51 -1.33 1.73 13.97
N GLU A 52 -1.25 1.55 15.29
CA GLU A 52 -0.75 2.62 16.17
C GLU A 52 0.69 3.01 15.84
N ARG A 53 1.56 2.02 15.62
CA ARG A 53 2.95 2.30 15.21
C ARG A 53 3.03 3.11 13.92
N ASP A 54 2.24 2.77 12.91
CA ASP A 54 2.27 3.46 11.61
C ASP A 54 1.55 4.82 11.71
N ALA A 55 0.50 4.93 12.52
CA ALA A 55 -0.20 6.18 12.83
C ALA A 55 0.73 7.17 13.56
N ASP A 56 1.58 6.71 14.48
CA ASP A 56 2.57 7.55 15.15
C ASP A 56 3.57 8.19 14.18
N LYS A 57 3.96 7.45 13.13
CA LYS A 57 4.81 7.99 12.07
C LYS A 57 4.10 9.07 11.26
N ILE A 58 2.80 8.89 10.99
CA ILE A 58 1.99 9.93 10.33
C ILE A 58 1.86 11.15 11.23
N ARG A 59 1.46 10.96 12.49
CA ARG A 59 1.29 12.03 13.50
C ARG A 59 2.56 12.86 13.70
N THR A 60 3.74 12.29 13.46
CA THR A 60 5.03 13.00 13.57
C THR A 60 5.16 14.15 12.57
N TYR A 61 4.58 14.02 11.37
CA TYR A 61 4.74 14.99 10.28
C TYR A 61 3.42 15.62 9.82
N ALA A 62 2.28 15.07 10.24
CA ALA A 62 0.98 15.49 9.76
C ALA A 62 0.57 16.86 10.33
N PRO A 63 -0.24 17.64 9.59
CA PRO A 63 -0.76 18.91 10.11
C PRO A 63 -1.67 18.70 11.31
N GLN A 64 -1.87 19.77 12.07
CA GLN A 64 -2.77 19.77 13.22
C GLN A 64 -4.19 19.33 12.82
N GLY A 65 -4.87 18.61 13.72
CA GLY A 65 -6.23 18.11 13.48
C GLY A 65 -6.31 16.88 12.59
N THR A 66 -5.19 16.32 12.13
CA THR A 66 -5.16 15.07 11.37
C THR A 66 -5.85 13.94 12.13
N THR A 67 -6.76 13.24 11.44
CA THR A 67 -7.39 12.02 11.96
C THR A 67 -6.71 10.80 11.35
N CYS A 68 -6.23 9.88 12.19
CA CYS A 68 -5.73 8.57 11.76
C CYS A 68 -6.79 7.52 12.11
N VAL A 69 -7.25 6.73 11.13
CA VAL A 69 -8.29 5.71 11.34
C VAL A 69 -7.89 4.39 10.69
N MET A 70 -8.14 3.28 11.38
CA MET A 70 -7.97 1.95 10.82
C MET A 70 -9.24 1.53 10.07
N ALA A 71 -9.06 1.04 8.84
CA ALA A 71 -10.15 0.45 8.09
C ALA A 71 -10.54 -0.93 8.66
N THR A 72 -11.83 -1.13 8.81
CA THR A 72 -12.49 -2.40 9.13
C THR A 72 -13.45 -2.76 8.01
N GLU A 73 -13.98 -3.99 8.02
CA GLU A 73 -14.97 -4.41 7.03
C GLU A 73 -16.24 -3.56 7.08
N ASP A 74 -16.63 -3.08 8.26
CA ASP A 74 -17.88 -2.32 8.42
C ASP A 74 -17.77 -0.87 7.96
N ASN A 75 -16.57 -0.28 7.98
CA ASN A 75 -16.37 1.14 7.74
C ASN A 75 -15.55 1.46 6.48
N PHE A 76 -14.99 0.46 5.79
CA PHE A 76 -14.04 0.68 4.70
C PHE A 76 -14.57 1.61 3.62
N GLU A 77 -15.76 1.33 3.09
CA GLU A 77 -16.33 2.12 2.01
C GLU A 77 -16.56 3.58 2.40
N ASP A 78 -17.12 3.81 3.59
CA ASP A 78 -17.42 5.16 4.07
C ASP A 78 -16.16 5.94 4.43
N LEU A 79 -15.15 5.28 4.99
CA LEU A 79 -13.84 5.89 5.22
C LEU A 79 -13.17 6.32 3.92
N LEU A 80 -13.27 5.54 2.84
CA LEU A 80 -12.64 5.92 1.58
C LEU A 80 -13.29 7.14 0.92
N LYS A 81 -14.57 7.45 1.22
CA LYS A 81 -15.26 8.64 0.70
C LYS A 81 -14.73 9.95 1.31
N SER A 82 -14.22 9.90 2.54
CA SER A 82 -13.65 11.07 3.25
C SER A 82 -12.13 11.03 3.38
N ALA A 83 -11.49 9.94 2.95
CA ALA A 83 -10.04 9.77 3.04
C ALA A 83 -9.32 10.81 2.19
N SER A 84 -8.32 11.46 2.80
CA SER A 84 -7.34 12.27 2.07
C SER A 84 -6.17 11.40 1.62
N VAL A 85 -5.76 10.44 2.47
CA VAL A 85 -4.71 9.47 2.20
C VAL A 85 -5.18 8.07 2.60
N LEU A 86 -4.99 7.09 1.71
CA LEU A 86 -5.16 5.67 1.99
C LEU A 86 -3.80 4.98 2.00
N TYR A 87 -3.50 4.25 3.06
CA TYR A 87 -2.33 3.37 3.15
C TYR A 87 -2.74 1.89 3.13
N LEU A 88 -2.31 1.16 2.12
CA LEU A 88 -2.46 -0.29 1.97
C LEU A 88 -1.20 -0.98 2.52
N ALA A 89 -1.33 -1.59 3.71
CA ALA A 89 -0.20 -2.21 4.39
C ALA A 89 0.25 -3.54 3.73
N GLY A 90 1.51 -3.90 3.99
CA GLY A 90 2.08 -5.18 3.52
C GLY A 90 1.51 -6.41 4.23
N GLY A 91 1.65 -7.59 3.63
CA GLY A 91 1.10 -8.86 4.13
C GLY A 91 0.97 -9.88 3.00
N SER A 92 -0.18 -10.55 2.89
CA SER A 92 -0.54 -11.42 1.77
C SER A 92 -1.27 -10.64 0.68
N SER A 93 -0.69 -10.52 -0.53
CA SER A 93 -1.36 -9.88 -1.67
C SER A 93 -2.68 -10.58 -2.04
N LEU A 94 -2.70 -11.91 -2.02
CA LEU A 94 -3.91 -12.69 -2.32
C LEU A 94 -4.95 -12.56 -1.20
N GLY A 95 -4.51 -12.52 0.06
CA GLY A 95 -5.40 -12.28 1.19
C GLY A 95 -6.04 -10.88 1.12
N LEU A 96 -5.24 -9.86 0.79
CA LEU A 96 -5.73 -8.50 0.58
C LEU A 96 -6.77 -8.44 -0.55
N LEU A 97 -6.49 -9.06 -1.71
CA LEU A 97 -7.47 -9.11 -2.82
C LEU A 97 -8.74 -9.86 -2.45
N ASN A 98 -8.62 -10.99 -1.74
CA ASN A 98 -9.78 -11.76 -1.29
C ASN A 98 -10.66 -10.93 -0.36
N ASN A 99 -10.05 -10.21 0.58
CA ASN A 99 -10.79 -9.33 1.50
C ASN A 99 -11.43 -8.16 0.77
N LEU A 100 -10.72 -7.52 -0.16
CA LEU A 100 -11.26 -6.45 -1.00
C LEU A 100 -12.38 -6.94 -1.94
N GLY A 101 -12.42 -8.24 -2.27
CA GLY A 101 -13.46 -8.84 -3.11
C GLY A 101 -14.87 -8.74 -2.54
N ARG A 102 -15.01 -8.37 -1.26
CA ARG A 102 -16.30 -8.04 -0.62
C ARG A 102 -16.95 -6.79 -1.20
N TRP A 103 -16.16 -5.90 -1.81
CA TRP A 103 -16.64 -4.69 -2.48
C TRP A 103 -16.41 -4.82 -3.99
N PRO A 104 -17.46 -5.07 -4.79
CA PRO A 104 -17.34 -5.14 -6.25
C PRO A 104 -16.74 -3.87 -6.89
N ASN A 105 -16.89 -2.73 -6.22
CA ASN A 105 -16.37 -1.42 -6.59
C ASN A 105 -15.04 -1.04 -5.90
N ALA A 106 -14.35 -1.96 -5.21
CA ALA A 106 -13.11 -1.66 -4.46
C ALA A 106 -12.08 -0.86 -5.28
N LYS A 107 -11.91 -1.23 -6.56
CA LYS A 107 -11.02 -0.51 -7.49
C LYS A 107 -11.41 0.97 -7.59
N ALA A 108 -12.68 1.26 -7.84
CA ALA A 108 -13.18 2.63 -7.99
C ALA A 108 -13.08 3.40 -6.68
N LEU A 109 -13.36 2.76 -5.54
CA LEU A 109 -13.21 3.37 -4.21
C LEU A 109 -11.75 3.80 -3.96
N ILE A 110 -10.79 2.92 -4.22
CA ILE A 110 -9.36 3.21 -4.05
C ILE A 110 -8.92 4.33 -5.01
N GLN A 111 -9.37 4.30 -6.27
CA GLN A 111 -9.07 5.36 -7.24
C GLN A 111 -9.69 6.72 -6.88
N GLY A 112 -10.75 6.73 -6.07
CA GLY A 112 -11.38 7.96 -5.58
C GLY A 112 -10.56 8.70 -4.52
N VAL A 113 -9.60 8.03 -3.87
CA VAL A 113 -8.79 8.64 -2.82
C VAL A 113 -7.70 9.53 -3.45
N PRO A 114 -7.50 10.77 -2.98
CA PRO A 114 -6.50 11.69 -3.55
C PRO A 114 -5.07 11.15 -3.52
N VAL A 115 -4.68 10.46 -2.44
CA VAL A 115 -3.36 9.83 -2.32
C VAL A 115 -3.49 8.39 -1.84
N VAL A 116 -2.88 7.45 -2.56
CA VAL A 116 -2.89 6.02 -2.22
C VAL A 116 -1.46 5.51 -2.10
N ALA A 117 -1.07 5.11 -0.91
CA ALA A 117 0.20 4.46 -0.65
C ALA A 117 0.02 2.95 -0.54
N GLY A 118 0.93 2.18 -1.12
CA GLY A 118 0.97 0.73 -0.99
C GLY A 118 2.36 0.26 -0.60
N CYS A 119 2.46 -0.61 0.40
CA CYS A 119 3.71 -1.23 0.81
C CYS A 119 3.66 -2.75 0.59
N SER A 120 4.66 -3.31 -0.11
CA SER A 120 4.74 -4.76 -0.38
C SER A 120 3.42 -5.27 -0.98
N ALA A 121 2.65 -6.12 -0.29
CA ALA A 121 1.32 -6.56 -0.74
C ALA A 121 0.40 -5.41 -1.19
N GLY A 122 0.38 -4.29 -0.46
CA GLY A 122 -0.41 -3.12 -0.84
C GLY A 122 0.02 -2.49 -2.16
N MET A 123 1.34 -2.49 -2.46
CA MET A 123 1.84 -2.06 -3.76
C MET A 123 1.43 -3.06 -4.84
N ASN A 124 1.67 -4.36 -4.64
CA ASN A 124 1.39 -5.42 -5.62
C ASN A 124 -0.03 -5.34 -6.21
N ILE A 125 -1.03 -5.15 -5.35
CA ILE A 125 -2.43 -5.17 -5.78
C ILE A 125 -2.83 -3.96 -6.62
N LEU A 126 -2.07 -2.86 -6.59
CA LEU A 126 -2.37 -1.68 -7.41
C LEU A 126 -2.01 -1.89 -8.88
N GLY A 127 -1.10 -2.81 -9.18
CA GLY A 127 -0.62 -3.10 -10.54
C GLY A 127 -1.56 -3.95 -11.36
N ASN A 128 -1.18 -4.19 -12.62
CA ASN A 128 -1.83 -5.17 -13.49
C ASN A 128 -1.59 -6.59 -12.99
N LYS A 129 -0.33 -6.98 -12.83
CA LYS A 129 0.08 -8.29 -12.32
C LYS A 129 1.22 -8.14 -11.34
N PHE A 130 1.41 -9.15 -10.49
CA PHE A 130 2.51 -9.20 -9.52
C PHE A 130 2.98 -10.65 -9.33
N LEU A 131 4.11 -10.85 -8.68
CA LEU A 131 4.57 -12.18 -8.25
C LEU A 131 4.27 -12.40 -6.78
N THR A 132 3.72 -13.56 -6.44
CA THR A 132 3.63 -14.01 -5.04
C THR A 132 5.03 -14.33 -4.52
N LYS A 133 5.17 -14.49 -3.20
CA LYS A 133 6.44 -14.95 -2.60
C LYS A 133 6.91 -16.30 -3.15
N LYS A 134 6.00 -17.12 -3.70
CA LYS A 134 6.30 -18.41 -4.32
C LYS A 134 6.67 -18.31 -5.81
N GLY A 135 6.63 -17.11 -6.40
CA GLY A 135 6.87 -16.89 -7.84
C GLY A 135 5.67 -17.16 -8.73
N GLU A 136 4.48 -17.29 -8.15
CA GLU A 136 3.24 -17.45 -8.90
C GLU A 136 2.75 -16.09 -9.41
N LEU A 137 2.16 -16.07 -10.60
CA LEU A 137 1.60 -14.85 -11.17
C LEU A 137 0.23 -14.54 -10.54
N GLY A 138 0.13 -13.39 -9.89
CA GLY A 138 -1.12 -12.84 -9.38
C GLY A 138 -1.68 -11.74 -10.28
N GLN A 139 -3.00 -11.60 -10.30
CA GLN A 139 -3.72 -10.51 -10.97
C GLN A 139 -4.04 -9.42 -9.94
N GLY A 140 -3.57 -8.19 -10.18
CA GLY A 140 -3.92 -7.02 -9.36
C GLY A 140 -5.17 -6.31 -9.88
N LEU A 141 -5.48 -5.17 -9.27
CA LEU A 141 -6.62 -4.31 -9.60
C LEU A 141 -6.43 -3.55 -10.94
N GLY A 142 -5.20 -3.46 -11.44
CA GLY A 142 -4.87 -2.73 -12.67
C GLY A 142 -5.21 -1.24 -12.57
N ILE A 143 -4.90 -0.64 -11.42
CA ILE A 143 -5.01 0.82 -11.21
C ILE A 143 -3.79 1.50 -11.85
N ILE A 144 -2.63 0.89 -11.66
CA ILE A 144 -1.34 1.36 -12.16
C ILE A 144 -1.01 0.56 -13.43
N PRO A 145 -0.62 1.21 -14.54
CA PRO A 145 -0.43 0.55 -15.85
C PRO A 145 0.92 -0.21 -15.94
N TYR A 146 1.39 -0.79 -14.83
CA TYR A 146 2.61 -1.57 -14.73
C TYR A 146 2.32 -2.92 -14.06
N ASN A 147 3.10 -3.93 -14.41
CA ASN A 147 3.26 -5.10 -13.57
C ASN A 147 4.23 -4.75 -12.44
N LEU A 148 3.88 -5.07 -11.20
CA LEU A 148 4.59 -4.57 -10.03
C LEU A 148 5.42 -5.67 -9.37
N LEU A 149 6.69 -5.37 -9.11
CA LEU A 149 7.62 -6.24 -8.43
C LEU A 149 8.13 -5.58 -7.15
N VAL A 150 7.65 -6.07 -6.02
CA VAL A 150 8.11 -5.69 -4.68
C VAL A 150 9.33 -6.50 -4.26
N HIS A 151 10.03 -6.05 -3.22
CA HIS A 151 11.22 -6.71 -2.67
C HIS A 151 12.29 -7.03 -3.73
N HIS A 152 12.44 -6.18 -4.75
CA HIS A 152 13.37 -6.44 -5.84
C HIS A 152 14.80 -6.62 -5.30
N ARG A 153 15.48 -7.69 -5.74
CA ARG A 153 16.84 -8.10 -5.31
C ARG A 153 16.99 -8.52 -3.85
N ALA A 154 15.89 -8.63 -3.10
CA ALA A 154 15.93 -9.16 -1.74
C ALA A 154 16.16 -10.70 -1.76
N PRO A 155 17.21 -11.23 -1.09
CA PRO A 155 17.57 -12.64 -1.16
C PRO A 155 16.44 -13.61 -0.80
N GLN A 156 15.60 -13.24 0.16
CA GLN A 156 14.44 -13.99 0.63
C GLN A 156 13.28 -14.08 -0.39
N TYR A 157 13.38 -13.37 -1.50
CA TYR A 157 12.44 -13.41 -2.64
C TYR A 157 13.11 -13.93 -3.93
N SER A 158 14.33 -14.47 -3.84
CA SER A 158 15.07 -15.02 -4.98
C SER A 158 14.29 -16.09 -5.75
N VAL A 159 13.58 -16.98 -5.06
CA VAL A 159 12.72 -18.00 -5.70
C VAL A 159 11.62 -17.35 -6.54
N ALA A 160 10.96 -16.32 -6.00
CA ALA A 160 9.94 -15.59 -6.74
C ALA A 160 10.51 -14.89 -7.98
N GLN A 161 11.70 -14.31 -7.85
CA GLN A 161 12.35 -13.54 -8.91
C GLN A 161 13.08 -14.40 -9.95
N ALA A 162 13.42 -15.65 -9.61
CA ALA A 162 13.99 -16.64 -10.51
C ALA A 162 12.93 -17.45 -11.29
N GLY A 163 11.65 -17.33 -10.90
CA GLY A 163 10.53 -17.97 -11.57
C GLY A 163 10.16 -17.32 -12.91
N ALA A 164 8.87 -17.35 -13.26
CA ALA A 164 8.39 -16.72 -14.50
C ALA A 164 8.52 -15.19 -14.40
N PRO A 165 9.22 -14.53 -15.36
CA PRO A 165 9.35 -13.08 -15.32
C PRO A 165 7.99 -12.41 -15.51
N LEU A 166 7.75 -11.30 -14.80
CA LEU A 166 6.60 -10.45 -15.10
C LEU A 166 6.73 -9.92 -16.54
N PRO A 167 5.64 -9.97 -17.34
CA PRO A 167 5.68 -9.38 -18.67
C PRO A 167 5.91 -7.86 -18.57
N PRO A 168 6.60 -7.22 -19.52
CA PRO A 168 6.72 -5.76 -19.54
C PRO A 168 5.37 -5.07 -19.81
N PRO A 169 5.20 -3.81 -19.37
CA PRO A 169 6.15 -3.01 -18.60
C PRO A 169 6.13 -3.38 -17.11
N VAL A 170 7.32 -3.52 -16.50
CA VAL A 170 7.50 -3.87 -15.09
C VAL A 170 8.06 -2.67 -14.32
N LEU A 171 7.46 -2.35 -13.18
CA LEU A 171 8.02 -1.44 -12.20
C LEU A 171 8.47 -2.22 -10.97
N ALA A 172 9.78 -2.31 -10.80
CA ALA A 172 10.42 -3.03 -9.70
C ALA A 172 10.93 -2.07 -8.63
N VAL A 173 10.54 -2.30 -7.38
CA VAL A 173 10.92 -1.45 -6.24
C VAL A 173 11.61 -2.30 -5.17
N GLN A 174 12.80 -1.86 -4.75
CA GLN A 174 13.61 -2.55 -3.74
C GLN A 174 13.04 -2.32 -2.33
N GLU A 175 13.42 -3.15 -1.37
CA GLU A 175 13.09 -2.91 0.04
C GLU A 175 13.62 -1.54 0.48
N THR A 176 12.89 -0.87 1.38
CA THR A 176 13.14 0.49 1.88
C THR A 176 13.08 1.62 0.85
N GLN A 177 12.82 1.31 -0.43
CA GLN A 177 12.68 2.30 -1.49
C GLN A 177 11.21 2.51 -1.82
N PHE A 178 10.88 3.71 -2.30
CA PHE A 178 9.59 4.00 -2.88
C PHE A 178 9.70 4.91 -4.10
N CYS A 179 8.64 4.96 -4.90
CA CYS A 179 8.47 5.92 -5.98
C CYS A 179 7.05 6.47 -5.97
N THR A 180 6.82 7.56 -6.70
CA THR A 180 5.50 8.18 -6.84
C THR A 180 5.06 8.21 -8.30
N ILE A 181 3.75 8.05 -8.53
CA ILE A 181 3.12 8.13 -9.85
C ILE A 181 1.85 8.97 -9.73
N GLN A 182 1.62 9.90 -10.65
CA GLN A 182 0.37 10.64 -10.77
C GLN A 182 -0.40 10.12 -11.99
N LEU A 183 -1.69 9.81 -11.81
CA LEU A 183 -2.58 9.32 -12.87
C LEU A 183 -3.90 10.11 -12.90
#